data_AF-A0A7W7ITI4-F1
#
_entry.id   AF-A0A7W7ITI4-F1
#
_cell.length_a   1.000
_cell.length_b   1.000
_cell.length_c   1.000
_cell.angle_alpha   90.00
_cell.angle_beta   90.00
_cell.angle_gamma   90.00
#
_symmetry.space_group_name_H-M   'P 1'
#
loop_
_entity.id
_entity.type
_entity.pdbx_description
1 polymer ?
#
loop_
_entity_poly.entity_id
_entity_poly.type
_entity_poly.pdbx_seq_one_letter_code
_entity_poly.pdbx_strand_id
1 'polypeptide(L)'
;MAEFVAKRHNMTFAQLLSVRRNRDVVRPRQIAMYAIRELCPHMSFPAIGRMLGGRDHTTILHGVRKIEELIPTQDLIDAEVSLTLAHFRNMKEPPVDLMLSARIDATSKHLEVLILEARTRVSEARLSA
;
A
#
# COMPACT_ATOMS: atom_id res chain seq x y z
N MET A 1 -4.19 -5.07 -2.02
CA MET A 1 -2.87 -4.86 -1.35
C MET A 1 -2.85 -5.42 0.06
N ALA A 2 -3.69 -4.91 0.97
CA ALA A 2 -3.76 -5.38 2.35
C ALA A 2 -4.07 -6.90 2.46
N GLU A 3 -4.98 -7.42 1.64
CA GLU A 3 -5.28 -8.86 1.59
C GLU A 3 -4.07 -9.72 1.15
N PHE A 4 -3.28 -9.24 0.19
CA PHE A 4 -2.05 -9.92 -0.23
C PHE A 4 -1.04 -10.01 0.92
N VAL A 5 -0.87 -8.92 1.67
CA VAL A 5 -0.02 -8.90 2.86
C VAL A 5 -0.55 -9.88 3.90
N ALA A 6 -1.85 -9.88 4.18
CA ALA A 6 -2.46 -10.84 5.10
C ALA A 6 -2.16 -12.30 4.71
N LYS A 7 -2.33 -12.63 3.41
CA LYS A 7 -2.02 -13.96 2.87
C LYS A 7 -0.55 -14.35 3.06
N ARG A 8 0.40 -13.43 2.81
CA ARG A 8 1.84 -13.69 3.00
C ARG A 8 2.21 -14.00 4.46
N HIS A 9 1.48 -13.43 5.42
CA HIS A 9 1.70 -13.66 6.84
C HIS A 9 0.78 -14.75 7.43
N ASN A 10 0.18 -15.60 6.60
CA ASN A 10 -0.72 -16.68 7.03
C ASN A 10 -1.84 -16.21 7.98
N MET A 11 -2.37 -15.02 7.72
CA MET A 11 -3.47 -14.45 8.50
C MET A 11 -4.65 -14.11 7.61
N THR A 12 -5.83 -14.06 8.21
CA THR A 12 -7.03 -13.62 7.52
C THR A 12 -7.02 -12.11 7.32
N PHE A 13 -7.71 -11.63 6.29
CA PHE A 13 -7.86 -10.19 6.08
C PHE A 13 -8.53 -9.50 7.29
N ALA A 14 -9.52 -10.15 7.92
CA ALA A 14 -10.13 -9.66 9.14
C ALA A 14 -9.13 -9.52 10.31
N GLN A 15 -8.17 -10.44 10.45
CA GLN A 15 -7.11 -10.31 11.46
C GLN A 15 -6.24 -9.08 11.21
N LEU A 16 -5.85 -8.83 9.96
CA LEU A 16 -5.11 -7.63 9.58
C LEU A 16 -5.89 -6.37 9.92
N LEU A 17 -7.20 -6.32 9.63
CA LEU A 17 -8.06 -5.17 9.95
C LEU A 17 -8.37 -5.01 11.44
N SER A 18 -8.29 -6.08 12.23
CA SER A 18 -8.65 -6.09 13.66
C SER A 18 -7.89 -5.05 14.48
N VAL A 19 -8.43 -4.64 15.64
CA VAL A 19 -7.78 -3.71 16.57
C VAL A 19 -6.57 -4.31 17.31
N ARG A 20 -6.23 -5.59 17.06
CA ARG A 20 -5.14 -6.29 17.76
C ARG A 20 -3.79 -5.63 17.51
N ARG A 21 -3.02 -5.51 18.61
CA ARG A 21 -1.73 -4.80 18.68
C ARG A 21 -0.52 -5.73 18.88
N ASN A 22 -0.70 -7.04 18.81
CA ASN A 22 0.42 -7.99 18.83
C ASN A 22 1.33 -7.75 17.62
N ARG A 23 2.65 -7.93 17.83
CA ARG A 23 3.67 -7.64 16.81
C ARG A 23 3.38 -8.37 15.50
N ASP A 24 2.93 -9.62 15.59
CA ASP A 24 2.63 -10.49 14.45
C ASP A 24 1.49 -9.97 13.57
N VAL A 25 0.65 -9.05 14.05
CA VAL A 25 -0.39 -8.40 13.24
C VAL A 25 -0.04 -6.95 12.93
N VAL A 26 0.62 -6.25 13.87
CA VAL A 26 1.02 -4.85 13.67
C VAL A 26 2.06 -4.71 12.57
N ARG A 27 3.09 -5.57 12.55
CA ARG A 27 4.15 -5.54 11.53
C ARG A 27 3.57 -5.70 10.11
N PRO A 28 2.81 -6.76 9.80
CA PRO A 28 2.14 -6.91 8.50
C PRO A 28 1.27 -5.72 8.14
N ARG A 29 0.53 -5.19 9.10
CA ARG A 29 -0.34 -4.05 8.86
C ARG A 29 0.44 -2.79 8.52
N GLN A 30 1.56 -2.52 9.20
CA GLN A 30 2.44 -1.41 8.90
C GLN A 30 3.06 -1.55 7.50
N ILE A 31 3.46 -2.76 7.10
CA ILE A 31 3.92 -3.07 5.74
C ILE A 31 2.82 -2.75 4.72
N ALA A 32 1.57 -3.13 5.00
CA ALA A 32 0.44 -2.78 4.14
C ALA A 32 0.21 -1.25 4.04
N MET A 33 0.34 -0.52 5.15
CA MET A 33 0.24 0.95 5.16
C MET A 33 1.31 1.59 4.28
N TYR A 34 2.57 1.17 4.45
CA TYR A 34 3.71 1.64 3.68
C TYR A 34 3.54 1.32 2.19
N ALA A 35 3.19 0.07 1.84
CA ALA A 35 2.99 -0.34 0.45
C ALA A 35 1.88 0.46 -0.24
N ILE A 36 0.75 0.70 0.44
CA ILE A 36 -0.34 1.54 -0.12
C ILE A 36 0.16 2.98 -0.31
N ARG A 37 0.94 3.52 0.63
CA ARG A 37 1.48 4.88 0.53
C ARG A 37 2.44 5.04 -0.65
N GLU A 38 3.35 4.07 -0.83
CA GLU A 38 4.33 4.06 -1.93
C GLU A 38 3.68 3.87 -3.31
N LEU A 39 2.70 2.97 -3.41
CA LEU A 39 2.05 2.66 -4.68
C LEU A 39 0.95 3.67 -5.05
N CYS A 40 0.39 4.37 -4.06
CA CYS A 40 -0.66 5.36 -4.26
C CYS A 40 -0.32 6.68 -3.52
N PRO A 41 0.67 7.47 -3.98
CA PRO A 41 1.11 8.69 -3.30
C PRO A 41 0.05 9.79 -3.18
N HIS A 42 -1.01 9.74 -3.98
CA HIS A 42 -2.11 10.70 -3.95
C HIS A 42 -3.17 10.34 -2.89
N MET A 43 -3.13 9.11 -2.37
CA MET A 43 -4.07 8.69 -1.35
C MET A 43 -3.73 9.33 0.00
N SER A 44 -4.73 9.96 0.62
CA SER A 44 -4.57 10.61 1.92
C SER A 44 -4.51 9.58 3.05
N PHE A 45 -3.77 9.89 4.12
CA PHE A 45 -3.71 9.02 5.31
C PHE A 45 -5.09 8.69 5.91
N PRO A 46 -6.07 9.62 5.97
CA PRO A 46 -7.44 9.27 6.37
C PRO A 46 -8.09 8.21 5.47
N ALA A 47 -7.90 8.28 4.15
CA ALA A 47 -8.47 7.31 3.22
C ALA A 47 -7.85 5.91 3.41
N ILE A 48 -6.53 5.83 3.55
CA ILE A 48 -5.83 4.58 3.90
C ILE A 48 -6.35 4.03 5.23
N GLY A 49 -6.56 4.91 6.22
CA GLY A 49 -7.13 4.57 7.53
C GLY A 49 -8.49 3.89 7.45
N ARG A 50 -9.41 4.44 6.65
CA ARG A 50 -10.74 3.84 6.41
C ARG A 50 -10.64 2.44 5.80
N MET A 51 -9.78 2.25 4.81
CA MET A 51 -9.56 0.95 4.16
C MET A 51 -8.95 -0.08 5.11
N LEU A 52 -8.07 0.36 6.01
CA LEU A 52 -7.43 -0.49 7.00
C LEU A 52 -8.23 -0.46 8.31
N GLY A 53 -9.52 -0.74 8.27
CA GLY A 53 -10.35 -0.97 9.47
C GLY A 53 -10.63 0.28 10.29
N GLY A 54 -10.80 1.45 9.66
CA GLY A 54 -11.22 2.69 10.33
C GLY A 54 -10.16 3.31 11.25
N ARG A 55 -8.88 3.21 10.89
CA ARG A 55 -7.78 3.74 11.70
C ARG A 55 -7.59 5.24 11.55
N ASP A 56 -7.18 5.90 12.62
CA ASP A 56 -6.85 7.33 12.59
C ASP A 56 -5.65 7.59 11.65
N HIS A 57 -5.68 8.74 10.98
CA HIS A 57 -4.66 9.15 10.03
C HIS A 57 -3.25 9.23 10.67
N THR A 58 -3.13 9.61 11.94
CA THR A 58 -1.86 9.60 12.66
C THR A 58 -1.33 8.18 12.82
N THR A 59 -2.21 7.18 13.02
CA THR A 59 -1.82 5.76 13.10
C THR A 59 -1.21 5.29 11.78
N ILE A 60 -1.77 5.73 10.66
CA ILE A 60 -1.21 5.43 9.34
C ILE A 60 0.14 6.08 9.16
N LEU A 61 0.26 7.38 9.47
CA LEU A 61 1.51 8.12 9.41
C LEU A 61 2.62 7.45 10.25
N HIS A 62 2.30 7.07 11.49
CA HIS A 62 3.22 6.36 12.38
C HIS A 62 3.61 5.00 11.82
N GLY A 63 2.67 4.26 11.23
CA GLY A 63 2.96 2.96 10.61
C GLY A 63 3.89 3.06 9.42
N VAL A 64 3.67 4.03 8.53
CA VAL A 64 4.52 4.31 7.36
C VAL A 64 5.93 4.66 7.81
N ARG A 65 6.08 5.67 8.67
CA ARG A 65 7.39 6.09 9.21
C ARG A 65 8.12 4.95 9.89
N LYS A 66 7.39 4.09 10.61
CA LYS A 66 8.00 2.94 11.27
C LYS A 66 8.62 1.96 10.29
N ILE A 67 7.99 1.73 9.14
CA ILE A 67 8.59 0.87 8.11
C ILE A 67 9.78 1.57 7.45
N GLU A 68 9.68 2.86 7.16
CA GLU A 68 10.82 3.66 6.63
C GLU A 68 12.06 3.57 7.52
N GLU A 69 11.90 3.63 8.85
CA GLU A 69 12.99 3.46 9.80
C GLU A 69 13.57 2.03 9.83
N LEU A 70 12.75 1.02 9.56
CA LEU A 70 13.12 -0.38 9.70
C LEU A 70 13.76 -0.95 8.45
N ILE A 71 13.39 -0.47 7.27
CA ILE A 71 13.99 -0.88 5.99
C ILE A 71 15.54 -0.85 6.04
N PRO A 72 16.21 0.25 6.45
CA PRO A 72 17.68 0.30 6.44
C PRO A 72 18.34 -0.55 7.55
N THR A 73 17.57 -1.07 8.52
CA THR A 73 18.13 -1.75 9.71
C THR A 73 17.69 -3.20 9.85
N GLN A 74 16.71 -3.67 9.08
CA GLN A 74 16.16 -5.02 9.15
C GLN A 74 15.98 -5.61 7.76
N ASP A 75 16.96 -6.39 7.30
CA ASP A 75 16.98 -7.03 5.97
C ASP A 75 15.70 -7.82 5.67
N LEU A 76 15.14 -8.50 6.68
CA LEU A 76 13.89 -9.25 6.52
C LEU A 76 12.70 -8.34 6.17
N ILE A 77 12.64 -7.14 6.76
CA ILE A 77 11.59 -6.16 6.48
C ILE A 77 11.80 -5.55 5.10
N ASP A 78 13.05 -5.18 4.76
CA ASP A 78 13.38 -4.65 3.44
C ASP A 78 13.02 -5.64 2.32
N ALA A 79 13.46 -6.90 2.45
CA ALA A 79 13.14 -7.94 1.49
C ALA A 79 11.62 -8.14 1.35
N GLU A 80 10.88 -8.12 2.45
CA GLU A 80 9.43 -8.28 2.44
C GLU A 80 8.69 -7.11 1.76
N VAL A 81 9.08 -5.88 2.09
CA VAL A 81 8.55 -4.66 1.47
C VAL A 81 8.85 -4.67 -0.02
N SER A 82 10.09 -4.96 -0.40
CA SER A 82 10.54 -5.04 -1.78
C SER A 82 9.76 -6.07 -2.59
N LEU A 83 9.55 -7.27 -2.05
CA LEU A 83 8.73 -8.31 -2.68
C LEU A 83 7.26 -7.87 -2.83
N THR A 84 6.72 -7.20 -1.82
CA THR A 84 5.34 -6.69 -1.86
C THR A 84 5.20 -5.63 -2.95
N LEU A 85 6.09 -4.64 -3.00
CA LEU A 85 6.07 -3.59 -4.01
C LEU A 85 6.29 -4.15 -5.42
N ALA A 86 7.26 -5.05 -5.59
CA ALA A 86 7.55 -5.69 -6.87
C ALA A 86 6.33 -6.48 -7.41
N HIS A 87 5.63 -7.19 -6.54
CA HIS A 87 4.40 -7.90 -6.93
C HIS A 87 3.35 -6.96 -7.55
N PHE A 88 3.10 -5.80 -6.95
CA PHE A 88 2.12 -4.85 -7.46
C PHE A 88 2.61 -4.00 -8.64
N ARG A 89 3.91 -3.67 -8.70
CA ARG A 89 4.50 -2.93 -9.85
C ARG A 89 4.49 -3.76 -11.14
N ASN A 90 4.58 -5.08 -11.03
CA ASN A 90 4.59 -5.99 -12.19
C ASN A 90 3.19 -6.42 -12.66
N MET A 91 2.11 -6.00 -11.97
CA MET A 91 0.74 -6.26 -12.43
C MET A 91 0.30 -5.22 -13.48
N LYS A 92 -0.25 -5.69 -14.60
CA LYS A 92 -0.69 -4.87 -15.74
C LYS A 92 -1.80 -3.86 -15.41
N GLU A 93 -2.56 -4.08 -14.34
CA GLU A 93 -3.58 -3.16 -13.85
C GLU A 93 -3.44 -3.02 -12.32
N PRO A 94 -3.34 -1.79 -11.78
CA PRO A 94 -3.42 -1.59 -10.34
C PRO A 94 -4.79 -2.09 -9.87
N PRO A 95 -4.88 -2.82 -8.75
CA PRO A 95 -6.14 -3.41 -8.31
C PRO A 95 -7.21 -2.31 -8.18
N VAL A 96 -8.16 -2.35 -9.11
CA VAL A 96 -9.24 -1.38 -9.35
C VAL A 96 -10.15 -1.20 -8.12
N ASP A 97 -10.04 -2.10 -7.16
CA ASP A 97 -10.71 -2.05 -5.85
C ASP A 97 -10.34 -0.82 -5.01
N LEU A 98 -9.21 -0.17 -5.32
CA LEU A 98 -8.81 1.13 -4.74
C LEU A 98 -9.53 2.33 -5.38
N MET A 99 -10.07 2.19 -6.60
CA MET A 99 -10.63 3.32 -7.36
C MET A 99 -12.13 3.50 -7.16
N LEU A 100 -12.89 2.43 -6.91
CA LEU A 100 -14.34 2.51 -6.86
C LEU A 100 -14.90 2.94 -5.50
N SER A 101 -14.21 2.66 -4.38
CA SER A 101 -14.65 3.11 -3.04
C SER A 101 -14.09 4.49 -2.65
N ALA A 102 -13.07 4.99 -3.36
CA ALA A 102 -12.57 6.36 -3.23
C ALA A 102 -13.41 7.37 -4.05
N ARG A 103 -14.58 6.94 -4.53
CA ARG A 103 -15.55 7.77 -5.25
C ARG A 103 -16.41 8.59 -4.27
N ILE A 104 -15.77 9.24 -3.30
CA ILE A 104 -16.28 10.39 -2.57
C ILE A 104 -15.06 11.29 -2.35
N ASP A 105 -15.11 12.47 -2.99
CA ASP A 105 -14.19 13.61 -2.90
C ASP A 105 -12.86 13.53 -3.69
N ALA A 106 -12.96 13.77 -5.01
CA ALA A 106 -12.17 14.78 -5.76
C ALA A 106 -12.00 14.40 -7.25
N THR A 107 -12.72 15.12 -8.10
CA THR A 107 -12.35 15.51 -9.49
C THR A 107 -11.70 14.44 -10.41
N SER A 108 -12.56 13.80 -11.21
CA SER A 108 -12.31 12.79 -12.25
C SER A 108 -11.22 13.05 -13.30
N LYS A 109 -10.55 14.22 -13.34
CA LYS A 109 -9.46 14.49 -14.31
C LYS A 109 -8.08 14.06 -13.83
N HIS A 110 -7.81 14.14 -12.53
CA HIS A 110 -6.48 13.84 -12.01
C HIS A 110 -6.17 12.35 -12.07
N LEU A 111 -7.20 11.53 -11.92
CA LEU A 111 -7.09 10.07 -11.91
C LEU A 111 -6.76 9.50 -13.29
N GLU A 112 -7.34 10.06 -14.36
CA GLU A 112 -7.00 9.71 -15.74
C GLU A 112 -5.55 10.08 -16.07
N VAL A 113 -5.10 11.26 -15.61
CA VAL A 113 -3.71 11.71 -15.79
C VAL A 113 -2.74 10.78 -15.06
N LEU A 114 -3.04 10.36 -13.83
CA LEU A 114 -2.17 9.47 -13.06
C LEU A 114 -2.10 8.05 -13.63
N ILE A 115 -3.20 7.51 -14.15
CA ILE A 115 -3.20 6.24 -14.86
C ILE A 115 -2.35 6.35 -16.14
N LEU A 116 -2.44 7.48 -16.85
CA LEU A 116 -1.67 7.71 -18.06
C LEU A 116 -0.17 7.83 -17.77
N GLU A 117 0.22 8.62 -16.76
CA GLU A 117 1.62 8.78 -16.34
C GLU A 117 2.26 7.46 -15.87
N ALA A 118 1.50 6.64 -15.13
CA ALA A 118 1.96 5.32 -14.71
C ALA A 118 2.19 4.39 -15.91
N ARG A 119 1.36 4.47 -16.96
CA ARG A 119 1.53 3.69 -18.21
C ARG A 119 2.77 4.14 -18.98
N THR A 120 3.02 5.45 -19.06
CA THR A 120 4.17 6.01 -19.81
C THR A 120 5.50 5.56 -19.18
N ARG A 121 5.63 5.66 -17.85
CA ARG A 121 6.86 5.25 -17.14
C ARG A 121 7.19 3.77 -17.29
N VAL A 122 6.18 2.90 -17.32
CA VAL A 122 6.36 1.46 -17.58
C VAL A 122 6.80 1.19 -19.01
N SER A 123 6.37 2.02 -19.97
CA SER A 123 6.78 1.89 -21.37
C SER A 123 8.22 2.37 -21.60
N GLU A 124 8.63 3.48 -20.97
CA GLU A 124 9.98 4.05 -21.08
C GLU A 124 11.04 3.15 -20.44
N ALA A 125 10.72 2.51 -19.30
CA ALA A 125 11.59 1.54 -18.65
C ALA A 125 11.81 0.25 -19.48
N ARG A 126 10.97 -0.02 -20.49
CA ARG A 126 11.12 -1.18 -21.40
C ARG A 126 11.90 -0.87 -22.67
N LEU A 127 12.01 0.39 -23.05
CA LEU A 127 12.78 0.83 -24.22
C LEU A 127 14.25 1.11 -23.87
N SER A 128 14.59 1.12 -22.58
CA SER A 128 15.92 1.41 -22.04
C SER A 128 16.64 0.17 -21.47
N ALA A 129 16.06 -1.03 -21.63
CA ALA A 129 16.62 -2.33 -21.26
C ALA A 129 16.67 -3.25 -22.49
#